data_AF-A0A0D6AMV6-F1
#
_entry.id   AF-A0A0D6AMV6-F1
#
_cell.length_a   1.000
_cell.length_b   1.000
_cell.length_c   1.000
_cell.angle_alpha   90.00
_cell.angle_beta   90.00
_cell.angle_gamma   90.00
#
_symmetry.space_group_name_H-M   'P 1'
#
loop_
_entity.id
_entity.type
_entity.pdbx_description
1 polymer ?
#
loop_
_entity_poly.entity_id
_entity_poly.type
_entity_poly.pdbx_seq_one_letter_code
_entity_poly.pdbx_strand_id
1 'polypeptide(L)'
;MEKLYYYLSFINGSWTTPILITGFDHNDILVSELWWNFFVESHRYIKRWFPDSCDQDFQNLFSNFCQKWNNPQWNDVLKKALNWYIETNKCSIMIEGNIILQQAALEMLSSFILVELTQVITKEKYDKKDTTKKIRKLLNHYNLPLKIPVNLTNLKKIENDQDNRFNDSPAIFVFVRKSIVHDTLENLEKMEETIINSQVDKEDVISEVYILGQWYLEIILLKIFDYQGNYVDRTKQDIWKNSIGEDFTKLIS
;
A
#
# COMPACT_ATOMS: atom_id res chain seq x y z
N MET A 1 -6.58 19.32 -12.16
CA MET A 1 -7.73 18.41 -12.16
C MET A 1 -7.32 16.96 -11.97
N GLU A 2 -6.43 16.40 -12.80
CA GLU A 2 -5.91 15.03 -12.60
C GLU A 2 -5.36 14.79 -11.18
N LYS A 3 -4.58 15.73 -10.62
CA LYS A 3 -4.08 15.65 -9.24
C LYS A 3 -5.19 15.42 -8.20
N LEU A 4 -6.34 16.08 -8.37
CA LEU A 4 -7.46 15.98 -7.42
C LEU A 4 -8.15 14.62 -7.55
N TYR A 5 -8.30 14.11 -8.78
CA TYR A 5 -8.81 12.77 -9.04
C TYR A 5 -7.98 11.70 -8.31
N TYR A 6 -6.66 11.72 -8.50
CA TYR A 6 -5.76 10.76 -7.85
C TYR A 6 -5.73 10.92 -6.33
N TYR A 7 -5.71 12.15 -5.83
CA TYR A 7 -5.72 12.43 -4.40
C TYR A 7 -6.98 11.93 -3.71
N LEU A 8 -8.17 12.27 -4.24
CA LEU A 8 -9.43 11.79 -3.68
C LEU A 8 -9.57 10.27 -3.80
N SER A 9 -9.08 9.69 -4.90
CA SER A 9 -9.08 8.24 -5.08
C SER A 9 -8.14 7.53 -4.10
N PHE A 10 -6.99 8.14 -3.79
CA PHE A 10 -6.05 7.64 -2.78
C PHE A 10 -6.68 7.63 -1.38
N ILE A 11 -7.38 8.70 -1.01
CA ILE A 11 -8.06 8.81 0.29
C ILE A 11 -9.22 7.83 0.37
N ASN A 12 -10.03 7.76 -0.69
CA ASN A 12 -11.20 6.90 -0.72
C ASN A 12 -10.85 5.42 -0.85
N GLY A 13 -9.67 5.10 -1.37
CA GLY A 13 -9.25 3.73 -1.68
C GLY A 13 -9.89 3.15 -2.95
N SER A 14 -10.64 3.95 -3.71
CA SER A 14 -11.18 3.64 -5.04
C SER A 14 -11.27 4.88 -5.92
N TRP A 15 -11.39 4.66 -7.23
CA TRP A 15 -11.57 5.72 -8.21
C TRP A 15 -12.77 6.61 -7.90
N THR A 16 -12.51 7.86 -7.59
CA THR A 16 -13.54 8.87 -7.32
C THR A 16 -13.07 10.27 -7.67
N THR A 17 -14.01 11.10 -8.13
CA THR A 17 -13.81 12.53 -8.41
C THR A 17 -15.11 13.28 -8.13
N PRO A 18 -15.06 14.59 -7.80
CA PRO A 18 -16.21 15.44 -8.04
C PRO A 18 -16.55 15.44 -9.53
N ILE A 19 -17.85 15.32 -9.85
CA ILE A 19 -18.38 15.36 -11.22
C ILE A 19 -18.51 16.82 -11.70
N LEU A 20 -18.93 17.70 -10.79
CA LEU A 20 -19.08 19.13 -11.01
C LEU A 20 -18.28 19.87 -9.94
N ILE A 21 -17.41 20.76 -10.39
CA ILE A 21 -16.76 21.75 -9.53
C ILE A 21 -17.28 23.12 -9.93
N THR A 22 -17.80 23.85 -8.94
CA THR A 22 -18.24 25.23 -9.10
C THR A 22 -17.26 26.17 -8.39
N GLY A 23 -17.01 27.32 -9.01
CA GLY A 23 -16.22 28.40 -8.43
C GLY A 23 -17.13 29.60 -8.18
N PHE A 24 -17.04 30.15 -6.98
CA PHE A 24 -17.78 31.35 -6.57
C PHE A 24 -16.78 32.50 -6.37
N ASP A 25 -17.20 33.72 -6.67
CA ASP A 25 -16.44 34.91 -6.32
C ASP A 25 -16.66 35.32 -4.85
N HIS A 26 -16.08 36.44 -4.44
CA HIS A 26 -16.21 36.98 -3.07
C HIS A 26 -17.63 37.42 -2.70
N ASN A 27 -18.56 37.49 -3.66
CA ASN A 27 -19.97 37.83 -3.45
C ASN A 27 -20.89 36.60 -3.58
N ASP A 28 -20.33 35.39 -3.51
CA ASP A 28 -21.05 34.12 -3.71
C ASP A 28 -21.74 33.99 -5.08
N ILE A 29 -21.25 34.71 -6.10
CA ILE A 29 -21.75 34.60 -7.46
C ILE A 29 -20.97 33.48 -8.16
N LEU A 30 -21.70 32.54 -8.79
CA LEU A 30 -21.12 31.48 -9.61
C LEU A 30 -20.37 32.09 -10.79
N VAL A 31 -19.05 31.89 -10.84
CA VAL A 31 -18.17 32.42 -11.90
C VAL A 31 -17.62 31.34 -12.83
N SER A 32 -17.65 30.08 -12.40
CA SER A 32 -17.16 28.98 -13.24
C SER A 32 -17.83 27.67 -12.88
N GLU A 33 -18.09 26.86 -13.90
CA GLU A 33 -18.44 25.46 -13.76
C GLU A 33 -17.44 24.62 -14.54
N LEU A 34 -17.07 23.48 -13.97
CA LEU A 34 -16.15 22.55 -14.60
C LEU A 34 -16.72 21.14 -14.47
N TRP A 35 -17.08 20.59 -15.63
CA TRP A 35 -17.65 19.27 -15.80
C TRP A 35 -16.56 18.30 -16.25
N TRP A 36 -16.52 17.10 -15.67
CA TRP A 36 -15.48 16.12 -16.00
C TRP A 36 -15.99 14.68 -16.10
N ASN A 37 -15.38 13.93 -17.03
CA ASN A 37 -15.74 12.54 -17.33
C ASN A 37 -14.68 11.53 -16.86
N PHE A 38 -14.06 11.76 -15.69
CA PHE A 38 -13.16 10.74 -15.13
C PHE A 38 -13.97 9.50 -14.71
N PHE A 39 -13.32 8.34 -14.75
CA PHE A 39 -13.92 7.11 -14.25
C PHE A 39 -14.17 7.22 -12.75
N VAL A 40 -15.43 7.02 -12.35
CA VAL A 40 -15.87 6.89 -10.96
C VAL A 40 -16.33 5.47 -10.76
N GLU A 41 -15.79 4.80 -9.74
CA GLU A 41 -16.19 3.44 -9.42
C GLU A 41 -17.52 3.44 -8.67
N SER A 42 -18.37 2.44 -8.93
CA SER A 42 -19.63 2.25 -8.20
C SER A 42 -19.38 2.15 -6.70
N HIS A 43 -20.25 2.77 -5.90
CA HIS A 43 -20.11 2.77 -4.45
C HIS A 43 -20.12 1.34 -3.89
N ARG A 44 -19.10 1.05 -3.08
CA ARG A 44 -18.97 -0.18 -2.31
C ARG A 44 -18.17 0.10 -1.06
N TYR A 45 -18.34 -0.74 -0.05
CA TYR A 45 -17.50 -0.67 1.14
C TYR A 45 -16.08 -1.10 0.80
N ILE A 46 -15.11 -0.24 1.08
CA ILE A 46 -13.69 -0.47 0.80
C ILE A 46 -12.90 -0.18 2.07
N LYS A 47 -12.03 -1.12 2.44
CA LYS A 47 -11.05 -0.88 3.51
C LYS A 47 -10.07 0.18 3.01
N ARG A 48 -9.90 1.28 3.73
CA ARG A 48 -9.05 2.41 3.37
C ARG A 48 -8.35 2.95 4.61
N TRP A 49 -7.12 3.40 4.47
CA TRP A 49 -6.34 3.95 5.58
C TRP A 49 -6.93 5.24 6.19
N PHE A 50 -7.81 5.94 5.47
CA PHE A 50 -8.36 7.22 5.92
C PHE A 50 -9.50 7.02 6.94
N PRO A 51 -9.42 7.62 8.15
CA PRO A 51 -10.46 7.51 9.19
C PRO A 51 -11.79 8.15 8.79
N ASP A 52 -12.90 7.66 9.35
CA ASP A 52 -14.24 8.20 9.08
C ASP A 52 -14.49 9.53 9.82
N SER A 53 -13.92 9.70 11.03
CA SER A 53 -13.91 10.98 11.74
C SER A 53 -12.58 11.68 11.53
N CYS A 54 -12.53 12.64 10.61
CA CYS A 54 -11.34 13.44 10.35
C CYS A 54 -11.67 14.92 10.52
N ASP A 55 -11.00 15.58 11.47
CA ASP A 55 -11.23 17.00 11.71
C ASP A 55 -10.12 17.92 11.17
N GLN A 56 -8.87 17.51 10.95
CA GLN A 56 -7.80 18.51 10.71
C GLN A 56 -6.64 18.18 9.72
N ASP A 57 -6.36 16.92 9.35
CA ASP A 57 -5.11 16.60 8.61
C ASP A 57 -5.22 16.50 7.08
N PHE A 58 -6.41 16.72 6.53
CA PHE A 58 -6.68 16.61 5.08
C PHE A 58 -5.88 17.65 4.26
N GLN A 59 -5.82 18.91 4.74
CA GLN A 59 -5.20 20.01 3.99
C GLN A 59 -3.68 19.84 3.86
N ASN A 60 -3.02 19.43 4.94
CA ASN A 60 -1.57 19.21 4.94
C ASN A 60 -1.18 18.09 3.98
N LEU A 61 -1.93 16.98 4.00
CA LEU A 61 -1.72 15.88 3.06
C LEU A 61 -1.89 16.34 1.60
N PHE A 62 -2.92 17.15 1.31
CA PHE A 62 -3.13 17.64 -0.06
C PHE A 62 -1.99 18.55 -0.54
N SER A 63 -1.47 19.40 0.34
CA SER A 63 -0.34 20.27 0.02
C SER A 63 0.90 19.45 -0.33
N ASN A 64 1.28 18.49 0.53
CA ASN A 64 2.44 17.63 0.30
C ASN A 64 2.25 16.72 -0.93
N PHE A 65 1.05 16.19 -1.12
CA PHE A 65 0.68 15.47 -2.34
C PHE A 65 0.91 16.33 -3.57
N CYS A 66 0.43 17.58 -3.58
CA CYS A 66 0.61 18.49 -4.71
C CYS A 66 2.08 18.79 -4.99
N GLN A 67 2.91 18.94 -3.95
CA GLN A 67 4.35 19.15 -4.11
C GLN A 67 5.02 17.95 -4.81
N LYS A 68 4.72 16.72 -4.38
CA LYS A 68 5.24 15.50 -5.04
C LYS A 68 4.67 15.35 -6.45
N TRP A 69 3.38 15.60 -6.64
CA TRP A 69 2.72 15.50 -7.93
C TRP A 69 3.32 16.45 -8.98
N ASN A 70 3.61 17.70 -8.60
CA ASN A 70 4.16 18.69 -9.51
C ASN A 70 5.67 18.52 -9.74
N ASN A 71 6.34 17.65 -8.99
CA ASN A 71 7.75 17.34 -9.21
C ASN A 71 7.90 16.38 -10.41
N PRO A 72 8.59 16.78 -11.50
CA PRO A 72 8.73 15.95 -12.70
C PRO A 72 9.39 14.59 -12.45
N GLN A 73 10.29 14.48 -11.47
CA GLN A 73 10.94 13.21 -11.12
C GLN A 73 9.95 12.23 -10.47
N TRP A 74 8.96 12.76 -9.74
CA TRP A 74 7.99 11.95 -9.01
C TRP A 74 6.75 11.60 -9.83
N ASN A 75 6.30 12.48 -10.72
CA ASN A 75 4.96 12.42 -11.31
C ASN A 75 4.60 11.03 -11.88
N ASP A 76 5.45 10.48 -12.74
CA ASP A 76 5.18 9.20 -13.41
C ASP A 76 5.17 8.01 -12.45
N VAL A 77 6.14 7.96 -11.53
CA VAL A 77 6.25 6.89 -10.53
C VAL A 77 5.08 6.96 -9.55
N LEU A 78 4.70 8.19 -9.17
CA LEU A 78 3.59 8.42 -8.26
C LEU A 78 2.25 7.99 -8.88
N LYS A 79 1.99 8.36 -10.14
CA LYS A 79 0.80 7.90 -10.87
C LYS A 79 0.70 6.37 -10.90
N LYS A 80 1.80 5.69 -11.24
CA LYS A 80 1.86 4.21 -11.25
C LYS A 80 1.61 3.62 -9.86
N ALA A 81 2.24 4.16 -8.82
CA ALA A 81 2.07 3.67 -7.46
C ALA A 81 0.63 3.84 -6.97
N LEU A 82 0.00 4.99 -7.25
CA LEU A 82 -1.39 5.25 -6.91
C LEU A 82 -2.36 4.37 -7.70
N ASN A 83 -2.12 4.17 -9.00
CA ASN A 83 -2.89 3.23 -9.82
C ASN A 83 -2.86 1.84 -9.21
N TRP A 84 -1.67 1.30 -8.93
CA TRP A 84 -1.56 -0.03 -8.33
C TRP A 84 -2.19 -0.10 -6.95
N TYR A 85 -1.98 0.90 -6.09
CA TYR A 85 -2.63 0.99 -4.79
C TYR A 85 -4.17 0.90 -4.91
N ILE A 86 -4.76 1.70 -5.79
CA ILE A 86 -6.21 1.77 -5.98
C ILE A 86 -6.73 0.46 -6.57
N GLU A 87 -6.08 -0.07 -7.60
CA GLU A 87 -6.48 -1.32 -8.26
C GLU A 87 -6.39 -2.53 -7.33
N THR A 88 -5.35 -2.63 -6.50
CA THR A 88 -5.20 -3.76 -5.58
C THR A 88 -6.15 -3.64 -4.39
N ASN A 89 -6.51 -2.42 -3.96
CA ASN A 89 -7.44 -2.22 -2.85
C ASN A 89 -8.87 -2.66 -3.15
N LYS A 90 -9.19 -2.88 -4.44
CA LYS A 90 -10.49 -3.34 -4.90
C LYS A 90 -10.90 -4.69 -4.33
N CYS A 91 -9.96 -5.45 -3.75
CA CYS A 91 -10.17 -6.82 -3.26
C CYS A 91 -10.99 -7.62 -4.27
N SER A 92 -10.48 -7.67 -5.51
CA SER A 92 -11.10 -8.42 -6.61
C SER A 92 -11.15 -9.92 -6.29
N ILE A 93 -11.96 -10.67 -7.06
CA ILE A 93 -12.16 -12.13 -6.94
C ILE A 93 -10.82 -12.92 -6.95
N MET A 94 -9.73 -12.32 -7.45
CA MET A 94 -8.41 -12.96 -7.54
C MET A 94 -7.38 -12.17 -6.71
N ILE A 95 -7.30 -12.48 -5.42
CA ILE A 95 -6.40 -11.84 -4.45
C ILE A 95 -4.93 -12.05 -4.84
N GLU A 96 -4.62 -13.20 -5.44
CA GLU A 96 -3.32 -13.58 -5.95
C GLU A 96 -2.77 -12.58 -6.96
N GLY A 97 -3.63 -12.13 -7.89
CA GLY A 97 -3.27 -11.08 -8.86
C GLY A 97 -2.90 -9.77 -8.18
N ASN A 98 -3.61 -9.42 -7.10
CA ASN A 98 -3.34 -8.20 -6.34
C ASN A 98 -1.98 -8.27 -5.63
N ILE A 99 -1.60 -9.44 -5.09
CA ILE A 99 -0.28 -9.65 -4.45
C ILE A 99 0.86 -9.44 -5.45
N ILE A 100 0.70 -9.93 -6.68
CA ILE A 100 1.70 -9.74 -7.75
C ILE A 100 1.87 -8.25 -8.07
N LEU A 101 0.75 -7.52 -8.22
CA LEU A 101 0.75 -6.07 -8.49
C LEU A 101 1.33 -5.28 -7.31
N GLN A 102 1.00 -5.63 -6.07
CA GLN A 102 1.56 -5.02 -4.86
C GLN A 102 3.09 -5.18 -4.84
N GLN A 103 3.61 -6.38 -5.14
CA GLN A 103 5.06 -6.58 -5.21
C GLN A 103 5.70 -5.72 -6.30
N ALA A 104 5.10 -5.67 -7.49
CA ALA A 104 5.61 -4.83 -8.58
C ALA A 104 5.65 -3.34 -8.18
N ALA A 105 4.63 -2.87 -7.48
CA ALA A 105 4.57 -1.51 -6.95
C ALA A 105 5.68 -1.24 -5.92
N LEU A 106 5.89 -2.15 -4.97
CA LEU A 106 6.94 -2.04 -3.96
C LEU A 106 8.34 -2.09 -4.58
N GLU A 107 8.58 -2.95 -5.57
CA GLU A 107 9.86 -3.01 -6.28
C GLU A 107 10.11 -1.74 -7.12
N MET A 108 9.10 -1.21 -7.80
CA MET A 108 9.21 0.05 -8.53
C MET A 108 9.55 1.20 -7.58
N LEU A 109 8.82 1.34 -6.47
CA LEU A 109 9.08 2.37 -5.47
C LEU A 109 10.47 2.22 -4.85
N SER A 110 10.87 0.98 -4.54
CA SER A 110 12.20 0.65 -4.01
C SER A 110 13.31 1.10 -4.97
N SER A 111 13.19 0.76 -6.25
CA SER A 111 14.18 1.12 -7.27
C SER A 111 14.26 2.64 -7.42
N PHE A 112 13.12 3.30 -7.63
CA PHE A 112 13.08 4.74 -7.81
C PHE A 112 13.64 5.50 -6.61
N ILE A 113 13.21 5.16 -5.39
CA ILE A 113 13.61 5.89 -4.19
C ILE A 113 15.08 5.63 -3.86
N LEU A 114 15.52 4.37 -3.85
CA LEU A 114 16.84 4.00 -3.35
C LEU A 114 17.97 4.20 -4.37
N VAL A 115 17.65 4.06 -5.66
CA VAL A 115 18.64 4.15 -6.76
C VAL A 115 18.62 5.53 -7.38
N GLU A 116 17.46 5.98 -7.86
CA GLU A 116 17.37 7.19 -8.67
C GLU A 116 17.31 8.47 -7.81
N LEU A 117 16.45 8.47 -6.79
CA LEU A 117 16.20 9.67 -5.98
C LEU A 117 17.25 9.91 -4.90
N THR A 118 17.54 8.89 -4.07
CA THR A 118 18.42 9.04 -2.90
C THR A 118 19.84 8.56 -3.15
N GLN A 119 20.05 7.76 -4.19
CA GLN A 119 21.35 7.17 -4.57
C GLN A 119 22.05 6.42 -3.42
N VAL A 120 21.29 5.93 -2.44
CA VAL A 120 21.81 5.13 -1.31
C VAL A 120 22.40 3.79 -1.80
N ILE A 121 21.98 3.33 -2.98
CA ILE A 121 22.52 2.15 -3.63
C ILE A 121 22.67 2.37 -5.14
N THR A 122 23.82 2.00 -5.68
CA THR A 122 24.07 1.99 -7.13
C THR A 122 23.18 0.97 -7.84
N LYS A 123 22.73 1.27 -9.06
CA LYS A 123 21.92 0.37 -9.90
C LYS A 123 22.49 -1.05 -9.99
N GLU A 124 23.79 -1.19 -10.24
CA GLU A 124 24.45 -2.51 -10.33
C GLU A 124 24.33 -3.35 -9.05
N LYS A 125 24.43 -2.71 -7.87
CA LYS A 125 24.26 -3.38 -6.58
C LYS A 125 22.79 -3.64 -6.26
N TYR A 126 21.88 -2.84 -6.80
CA TYR A 126 20.44 -3.02 -6.65
C TYR A 126 19.95 -4.22 -7.46
N ASP A 127 20.40 -4.34 -8.71
CA ASP A 127 19.96 -5.41 -9.63
C ASP A 127 20.40 -6.80 -9.17
N LYS A 128 21.51 -6.91 -8.43
CA LYS A 128 21.98 -8.16 -7.82
C LYS A 128 21.18 -8.61 -6.59
N LYS A 129 20.22 -7.82 -6.12
CA LYS A 129 19.40 -8.18 -4.95
C LYS A 129 18.16 -8.95 -5.36
N ASP A 130 17.85 -9.98 -4.58
CA ASP A 130 16.52 -10.60 -4.60
C ASP A 130 15.44 -9.59 -4.15
N THR A 131 14.19 -9.87 -4.52
CA THR A 131 13.04 -9.03 -4.19
C THR A 131 12.91 -8.80 -2.67
N THR A 132 13.14 -9.83 -1.86
CA THR A 132 13.04 -9.73 -0.40
C THR A 132 13.96 -8.63 0.13
N LYS A 133 15.22 -8.61 -0.31
CA LYS A 133 16.20 -7.57 0.06
C LYS A 133 15.84 -6.19 -0.48
N LYS A 134 15.21 -6.09 -1.66
CA LYS A 134 14.75 -4.80 -2.24
C LYS A 134 13.63 -4.19 -1.39
N ILE A 135 12.63 -4.99 -1.02
CA ILE A 135 11.51 -4.54 -0.18
C ILE A 135 12.03 -4.22 1.23
N ARG A 136 12.84 -5.10 1.83
CA ARG A 136 13.46 -4.86 3.15
C ARG A 136 14.23 -3.54 3.22
N LYS A 137 15.00 -3.21 2.18
CA LYS A 137 15.72 -1.93 2.11
C LYS A 137 14.79 -0.73 2.00
N LEU A 138 13.68 -0.85 1.27
CA LEU A 138 12.68 0.22 1.16
C LEU A 138 11.99 0.47 2.51
N LEU A 139 11.60 -0.59 3.22
CA LEU A 139 10.99 -0.48 4.55
C LEU A 139 11.97 0.17 5.54
N ASN A 140 13.23 -0.30 5.56
CA ASN A 140 14.26 0.30 6.41
C ASN A 140 14.54 1.77 6.08
N HIS A 141 14.47 2.17 4.80
CA HIS A 141 14.65 3.57 4.41
C HIS A 141 13.61 4.49 5.06
N TYR A 142 12.39 3.99 5.27
CA TYR A 142 11.33 4.71 5.96
C TYR A 142 11.19 4.36 7.45
N ASN A 143 12.18 3.64 8.02
CA ASN A 143 12.15 3.16 9.41
C ASN A 143 10.89 2.35 9.76
N LEU A 144 10.38 1.57 8.81
CA LEU A 144 9.19 0.74 9.02
C LEU A 144 9.56 -0.60 9.66
N PRO A 145 8.70 -1.16 10.53
CA PRO A 145 8.96 -2.44 11.17
C PRO A 145 9.02 -3.56 10.15
N LEU A 146 10.06 -4.40 10.26
CA LEU A 146 10.21 -5.63 9.47
C LEU A 146 9.54 -6.84 10.14
N LYS A 147 9.04 -6.68 11.37
CA LYS A 147 8.34 -7.76 12.05
C LYS A 147 6.95 -7.94 11.44
N ILE A 148 6.45 -9.17 11.50
CA ILE A 148 5.07 -9.47 11.11
C ILE A 148 4.14 -8.78 12.12
N PRO A 149 3.17 -7.98 11.65
CA PRO A 149 2.18 -7.37 12.53
C PRO A 149 1.44 -8.43 13.34
N VAL A 150 1.30 -8.19 14.65
CA VAL A 150 0.74 -9.19 15.60
C VAL A 150 -0.70 -9.60 15.28
N ASN A 151 -1.44 -8.74 14.56
CA ASN A 151 -2.83 -8.98 14.17
C ASN A 151 -2.96 -9.92 12.97
N LEU A 152 -1.87 -10.19 12.23
CA LEU A 152 -1.85 -11.16 11.13
C LEU A 152 -1.54 -12.54 11.71
N THR A 153 -2.55 -13.11 12.37
CA THR A 153 -2.37 -14.28 13.24
C THR A 153 -1.91 -15.52 12.48
N ASN A 154 -2.34 -15.72 11.23
CA ASN A 154 -1.92 -16.85 10.42
C ASN A 154 -0.48 -16.66 9.94
N LEU A 155 -0.08 -15.44 9.56
CA LEU A 155 1.32 -15.11 9.26
C LEU A 155 2.22 -15.27 10.48
N LYS A 156 1.72 -14.95 11.68
CA LYS A 156 2.45 -15.16 12.94
C LYS A 156 2.64 -16.63 13.27
N LYS A 157 1.68 -17.51 12.92
CA LYS A 157 1.84 -18.96 13.09
C LYS A 157 2.91 -19.52 12.17
N ILE A 158 2.94 -19.10 10.90
CA ILE A 158 3.97 -19.53 9.95
C ILE A 158 5.35 -18.92 10.23
N GLU A 159 5.45 -17.82 10.99
CA GLU A 159 6.76 -17.23 11.37
C GLU A 159 7.69 -18.24 12.04
N ASN A 160 7.13 -19.16 12.85
CA ASN A 160 7.87 -20.19 13.59
C ASN A 160 8.13 -21.45 12.76
N ASP A 161 8.10 -21.34 11.44
CA ASP A 161 8.39 -22.44 10.53
C ASP A 161 9.76 -23.08 10.83
N GLN A 162 9.80 -24.42 10.78
CA GLN A 162 10.92 -25.21 11.31
C GLN A 162 12.26 -24.93 10.61
N ASP A 163 12.22 -24.52 9.35
CA ASP A 163 13.38 -24.17 8.55
C ASP A 163 13.89 -22.74 8.79
N ASN A 164 13.23 -21.96 9.66
CA ASN A 164 13.52 -20.55 9.92
C ASN A 164 13.57 -19.72 8.60
N ARG A 165 12.72 -20.10 7.62
CA ARG A 165 12.62 -19.45 6.30
C ARG A 165 12.14 -18.01 6.43
N PHE A 166 11.35 -17.73 7.46
CA PHE A 166 10.60 -16.50 7.63
C PHE A 166 11.17 -15.63 8.75
N ASN A 167 12.34 -15.06 8.47
CA ASN A 167 13.00 -14.17 9.43
C ASN A 167 12.29 -12.80 9.60
N ASP A 168 11.45 -12.41 8.64
CA ASP A 168 10.72 -11.15 8.64
C ASP A 168 9.53 -11.14 7.66
N SER A 169 8.73 -10.08 7.75
CA SER A 169 7.52 -9.92 6.93
C SER A 169 7.79 -9.76 5.42
N PRO A 170 8.88 -9.12 4.92
CA PRO A 170 9.25 -9.19 3.51
C PRO A 170 9.56 -10.60 3.01
N ALA A 171 10.16 -11.46 3.83
CA ALA A 171 10.47 -12.84 3.42
C ALA A 171 9.19 -13.64 3.16
N ILE A 172 8.21 -13.57 4.08
CA ILE A 172 6.91 -14.23 3.91
C ILE A 172 6.18 -13.70 2.68
N PHE A 173 6.11 -12.38 2.52
CA PHE A 173 5.40 -11.75 1.41
C PHE A 173 5.93 -12.26 0.05
N VAL A 174 7.26 -12.27 -0.11
CA VAL A 174 7.89 -12.73 -1.36
C VAL A 174 7.77 -14.25 -1.54
N PHE A 175 7.84 -15.03 -0.45
CA PHE A 175 7.67 -16.48 -0.52
C PHE A 175 6.27 -16.86 -1.02
N VAL A 176 5.21 -16.31 -0.41
CA VAL A 176 3.82 -16.60 -0.81
C VAL A 176 3.54 -16.10 -2.23
N ARG A 177 4.06 -14.92 -2.60
CA ARG A 177 3.98 -14.48 -4.00
C ARG A 177 4.69 -15.46 -4.94
N LYS A 178 5.87 -15.96 -4.56
CA LYS A 178 6.60 -16.93 -5.38
C LYS A 178 5.82 -18.23 -5.55
N SER A 179 5.15 -18.74 -4.52
CA SER A 179 4.29 -19.93 -4.63
C SER A 179 3.03 -19.71 -5.45
N ILE A 180 2.56 -18.46 -5.61
CA ILE A 180 1.44 -18.11 -6.49
C ILE A 180 1.87 -18.08 -7.97
N VAL A 181 3.06 -17.55 -8.26
CA VAL A 181 3.52 -17.30 -9.65
C VAL A 181 4.30 -18.47 -10.23
N HIS A 182 5.02 -19.20 -9.38
CA HIS A 182 5.95 -20.24 -9.78
C HIS A 182 5.57 -21.56 -9.12
N ASP A 183 4.63 -22.27 -9.76
CA ASP A 183 4.17 -23.63 -9.44
C ASP A 183 5.24 -24.70 -9.75
N THR A 184 6.48 -24.47 -9.31
CA THR A 184 7.44 -25.55 -9.23
C THR A 184 7.02 -26.48 -8.10
N LEU A 185 7.11 -27.80 -8.29
CA LEU A 185 6.81 -28.80 -7.26
C LEU A 185 7.46 -28.44 -5.91
N GLU A 186 8.72 -28.01 -5.93
CA GLU A 186 9.44 -27.58 -4.73
C GLU A 186 8.77 -26.41 -3.97
N ASN A 187 8.24 -25.39 -4.66
CA ASN A 187 7.58 -24.27 -3.97
C ASN A 187 6.20 -24.68 -3.43
N LEU A 188 5.50 -25.58 -4.15
CA LEU A 188 4.19 -26.09 -3.74
C LEU A 188 4.34 -26.98 -2.50
N GLU A 189 5.28 -27.92 -2.52
CA GLU A 189 5.59 -28.79 -1.38
C GLU A 189 5.99 -27.98 -0.14
N LYS A 190 6.84 -26.97 -0.29
CA LYS A 190 7.23 -26.09 0.83
C LYS A 190 6.06 -25.29 1.38
N MET A 191 5.17 -24.81 0.52
CA MET A 191 3.97 -24.10 0.95
C MET A 191 3.04 -25.06 1.70
N GLU A 192 2.76 -26.23 1.14
CA GLU A 192 1.92 -27.26 1.79
C GLU A 192 2.50 -27.67 3.16
N GLU A 193 3.79 -27.94 3.24
CA GLU A 193 4.49 -28.24 4.49
C GLU A 193 4.33 -27.12 5.52
N THR A 194 4.52 -25.86 5.11
CA THR A 194 4.37 -24.69 5.99
C THR A 194 2.95 -24.61 6.57
N ILE A 195 1.94 -24.79 5.71
CA ILE A 195 0.51 -24.73 6.04
C ILE A 195 0.14 -25.85 7.01
N ILE A 196 0.55 -27.10 6.73
CA ILE A 196 0.29 -28.27 7.59
C ILE A 196 0.96 -28.11 8.96
N ASN A 197 2.24 -27.77 8.98
CA ASN A 197 3.01 -27.65 10.22
C ASN A 197 2.49 -26.53 11.13
N SER A 198 2.00 -25.44 10.53
CA SER A 198 1.51 -24.26 11.26
C SER A 198 0.02 -24.33 11.61
N GLN A 199 -0.70 -25.37 11.14
CA GLN A 199 -2.14 -25.56 11.34
C GLN A 199 -2.95 -24.31 10.94
N VAL A 200 -2.70 -23.84 9.73
CA VAL A 200 -3.39 -22.70 9.11
C VAL A 200 -3.95 -23.12 7.76
N ASP A 201 -4.91 -22.36 7.23
CA ASP A 201 -5.42 -22.56 5.87
C ASP A 201 -4.63 -21.72 4.86
N LYS A 202 -4.47 -22.26 3.64
CA LYS A 202 -3.71 -21.59 2.57
C LYS A 202 -4.34 -20.27 2.18
N GLU A 203 -5.67 -20.24 2.08
CA GLU A 203 -6.47 -19.08 1.71
C GLU A 203 -6.32 -17.95 2.73
N ASP A 204 -6.28 -18.29 4.03
CA ASP A 204 -6.06 -17.33 5.12
C ASP A 204 -4.67 -16.69 5.06
N VAL A 205 -3.64 -17.51 4.78
CA VAL A 205 -2.27 -17.00 4.59
C VAL A 205 -2.20 -16.07 3.37
N ILE A 206 -2.80 -16.44 2.25
CA ILE A 206 -2.85 -15.60 1.04
C ILE A 206 -3.58 -14.28 1.34
N SER A 207 -4.71 -14.34 2.05
CA SER A 207 -5.49 -13.17 2.46
C SER A 207 -4.67 -12.22 3.35
N GLU A 208 -3.98 -12.75 4.37
CA GLU A 208 -3.15 -11.92 5.25
C GLU A 208 -1.90 -11.37 4.53
N VAL A 209 -1.31 -12.08 3.57
CA VAL A 209 -0.23 -11.56 2.72
C VAL A 209 -0.70 -10.41 1.84
N TYR A 210 -1.91 -10.49 1.29
CA TYR A 210 -2.53 -9.37 0.56
C TYR A 210 -2.74 -8.15 1.46
N ILE A 211 -3.23 -8.36 2.68
CA ILE A 211 -3.41 -7.30 3.69
C ILE A 211 -2.06 -6.65 4.00
N LEU A 212 -1.01 -7.45 4.20
CA LEU A 212 0.37 -6.98 4.44
C LEU A 212 0.92 -6.15 3.27
N GLY A 213 0.75 -6.64 2.03
CA GLY A 213 1.21 -5.93 0.83
C GLY A 213 0.50 -4.59 0.64
N GLN A 214 -0.82 -4.57 0.84
CA GLN A 214 -1.61 -3.34 0.75
C GLN A 214 -1.20 -2.35 1.84
N TRP A 215 -0.98 -2.83 3.07
CA TRP A 215 -0.54 -2.02 4.21
C TRP A 215 0.82 -1.37 3.96
N TYR A 216 1.78 -2.10 3.35
CA TYR A 216 3.05 -1.49 2.94
C TYR A 216 2.86 -0.36 1.95
N LEU A 217 2.04 -0.54 0.91
CA LEU A 217 1.78 0.52 -0.06
C LEU A 217 1.16 1.75 0.60
N GLU A 218 0.18 1.56 1.48
CA GLU A 218 -0.48 2.65 2.21
C GLU A 218 0.53 3.45 3.02
N ILE A 219 1.29 2.78 3.88
CA ILE A 219 2.24 3.46 4.75
C ILE A 219 3.35 4.14 3.95
N ILE A 220 3.88 3.49 2.91
CA ILE A 220 4.94 4.09 2.08
C ILE A 220 4.41 5.33 1.35
N LEU A 221 3.18 5.29 0.82
CA LEU A 221 2.56 6.46 0.19
C LEU A 221 2.35 7.59 1.21
N LEU A 222 1.86 7.27 2.41
CA LEU A 222 1.73 8.25 3.50
C LEU A 222 3.08 8.86 3.91
N LYS A 223 4.16 8.06 3.95
CA LYS A 223 5.53 8.58 4.19
C LYS A 223 6.01 9.47 3.04
N ILE A 224 5.73 9.12 1.79
CA ILE A 224 6.08 9.94 0.61
C ILE A 224 5.39 11.32 0.70
N PHE A 225 4.16 11.37 1.21
CA PHE A 225 3.40 12.60 1.39
C PHE A 225 3.63 13.27 2.75
N ASP A 226 4.58 12.80 3.55
CA ASP A 226 4.89 13.33 4.87
C ASP A 226 3.62 13.53 5.73
N TYR A 227 2.75 12.53 5.72
CA TYR A 227 1.52 12.54 6.48
C TYR A 227 1.83 12.41 7.98
N GLN A 228 1.15 13.20 8.81
CA GLN A 228 1.36 13.26 10.26
C GLN A 228 0.06 13.05 11.06
N GLY A 229 -1.05 12.71 10.38
CA GLY A 229 -2.35 12.57 11.00
C GLY A 229 -2.70 11.16 11.45
N ASN A 230 -3.98 10.95 11.75
CA ASN A 230 -4.48 9.63 12.09
C ASN A 230 -4.60 8.72 10.86
N TYR A 231 -4.27 7.45 11.03
CA TYR A 231 -4.45 6.42 10.01
C TYR A 231 -5.15 5.20 10.60
N VAL A 232 -5.92 4.49 9.78
CA VAL A 232 -6.54 3.23 10.16
C VAL A 232 -5.61 2.09 9.75
N ASP A 233 -5.10 1.38 10.76
CA ASP A 233 -4.17 0.26 10.52
C ASP A 233 -4.87 -0.92 9.87
N ARG A 234 -4.39 -1.24 8.67
CA ARG A 234 -4.97 -2.30 7.87
C ARG A 234 -4.92 -3.69 8.50
N THR A 235 -3.92 -3.90 9.35
CA THR A 235 -3.69 -5.18 9.98
C THR A 235 -4.73 -5.46 11.09
N LYS A 236 -5.39 -4.41 11.63
CA LYS A 236 -6.40 -4.51 12.69
C LYS A 236 -7.79 -4.75 12.08
N GLN A 237 -8.14 -6.01 11.81
CA GLN A 237 -9.33 -6.36 11.04
C GLN A 237 -10.69 -5.99 11.69
N ASP A 238 -10.74 -5.75 13.00
CA ASP A 238 -12.01 -5.56 13.75
C ASP A 238 -12.45 -4.10 13.95
N ILE A 239 -11.64 -3.10 13.59
CA ILE A 239 -11.83 -1.70 14.06
C ILE A 239 -12.47 -0.78 13.00
N TRP A 240 -12.70 -1.25 11.78
CA TRP A 240 -12.90 -0.34 10.63
C TRP A 240 -14.18 0.48 10.61
N LYS A 241 -15.28 0.01 11.21
CA LYS A 241 -16.53 0.79 11.26
C LYS A 241 -16.42 1.86 12.35
N ASN A 242 -16.49 3.13 11.96
CA ASN A 242 -16.31 4.28 12.87
C ASN A 242 -14.90 4.34 13.48
N SER A 243 -13.88 3.96 12.71
CA SER A 243 -12.49 4.02 13.17
C SER A 243 -12.03 5.47 13.32
N ILE A 244 -11.57 5.82 14.53
CA ILE A 244 -10.97 7.13 14.85
C ILE A 244 -9.54 7.25 14.27
N GLY A 245 -8.97 6.12 13.83
CA GLY A 245 -7.58 5.99 13.44
C GLY A 245 -6.63 6.08 14.64
N GLU A 246 -5.37 5.77 14.41
CA GLU A 246 -4.28 5.98 15.37
C GLU A 246 -3.23 6.91 14.77
N ASP A 247 -2.47 7.56 15.65
CA ASP A 247 -1.44 8.52 15.27
C ASP A 247 -0.34 7.84 14.42
N PHE A 248 -0.26 8.22 13.15
CA PHE A 248 0.68 7.64 12.19
C PHE A 248 2.16 7.91 12.55
N THR A 249 2.44 8.96 13.33
CA THR A 249 3.80 9.31 13.74
C THR A 249 4.39 8.27 14.70
N LYS A 250 3.53 7.59 15.47
CA LYS A 250 3.92 6.54 16.43
C LYS A 250 4.29 5.21 15.79
N LEU A 251 4.02 5.03 14.51
CA LEU A 251 4.45 3.83 13.79
C LEU A 251 5.99 3.74 13.65
N ILE A 252 6.70 4.84 13.94
CA ILE A 252 8.15 4.99 13.78
C ILE A 252 8.90 4.89 15.12
N SER A 253 8.21 5.05 16.26
CA SER A 253 8.80 5.10 17.61
C SER A 253 8.94 3.72 18.23
#